data_AF-A0A381QPA8-F1
#
_entry.id   AF-A0A381QPA8-F1
#
_cell.length_a   1.000
_cell.length_b   1.000
_cell.length_c   1.000
_cell.angle_alpha   90.00
_cell.angle_beta   90.00
_cell.angle_gamma   90.00
#
_symmetry.space_group_name_H-M   'P 1'
#
loop_
_entity.id
_entity.type
_entity.pdbx_description
1 polymer ?
#
loop_
_entity_poly.entity_id
_entity_poly.type
_entity_poly.pdbx_seq_one_letter_code
_entity_poly.pdbx_strand_id
1 'polypeptide(L)'
;MAIKDEYEVARLSLKAELNTALNQEFGKSAKFYYMLHPPFLKMFKDVPLLNKIPGVKSKLALPRWFKYGYMGLKRMKFLRGTKFDFMSWFSSDVRKTDREILHHYKTILTSNINEISNGKYENLLKFSELPDLVRGYEDVRLATVDTYYKEADKLFKA
;
A
#
# COMPACT_ATOMS: atom_id res chain seq x y z
N MET A 1 5.70 -7.17 -10.59
CA MET A 1 5.76 -6.00 -9.69
C MET A 1 4.84 -6.26 -8.51
N ALA A 2 5.33 -6.03 -7.29
CA ALA A 2 4.55 -6.25 -6.08
C ALA A 2 3.72 -4.99 -5.77
N ILE A 3 2.41 -5.14 -5.61
CA ILE A 3 1.53 -4.07 -5.12
C ILE A 3 1.24 -4.37 -3.65
N LYS A 4 1.35 -3.35 -2.81
CA LYS A 4 1.02 -3.48 -1.39
C LYS A 4 -0.48 -3.63 -1.24
N ASP A 5 -0.91 -4.72 -0.61
CA ASP A 5 -2.30 -4.91 -0.22
C ASP A 5 -2.41 -5.37 1.24
N GLU A 6 -3.63 -5.36 1.75
CA GLU A 6 -3.95 -5.63 3.16
C GLU A 6 -3.61 -7.08 3.53
N TYR A 7 -3.73 -8.00 2.57
CA TYR A 7 -3.37 -9.41 2.76
C TYR A 7 -1.85 -9.59 2.93
N GLU A 8 -1.04 -8.85 2.17
CA GLU A 8 0.41 -8.86 2.29
C GLU A 8 0.88 -8.14 3.56
N VAL A 9 0.22 -7.03 3.93
CA VAL A 9 0.44 -6.36 5.23
C VAL A 9 0.17 -7.34 6.38
N ALA A 10 -0.91 -8.12 6.31
CA ALA A 10 -1.20 -9.15 7.31
C ALA A 10 -0.12 -10.24 7.36
N ARG A 11 0.36 -10.71 6.20
CA ARG A 11 1.43 -11.72 6.12
C ARG A 11 2.73 -11.20 6.75
N LEU A 12 3.13 -9.97 6.42
CA LEU A 12 4.34 -9.33 6.94
C LEU A 12 4.23 -9.07 8.45
N SER A 13 3.06 -8.65 8.93
CA SER A 13 2.78 -8.41 10.36
C SER A 13 2.81 -9.68 11.22
N LEU A 14 2.78 -10.86 10.60
CA LEU A 14 2.83 -12.16 11.26
C LEU A 14 4.22 -12.83 11.20
N LYS A 15 5.21 -12.19 10.58
CA LYS A 15 6.58 -12.75 10.52
C LYS A 15 7.16 -12.88 11.93
N ALA A 16 7.84 -14.00 12.18
CA ALA A 16 8.56 -14.22 13.44
C ALA A 16 9.61 -13.14 13.71
N GLU A 17 10.26 -12.65 12.64
CA GLU A 17 11.21 -11.53 12.64
C GLU A 17 10.68 -10.30 13.39
N LEU A 18 9.40 -9.97 13.22
CA LEU A 18 8.80 -8.81 13.89
C LEU A 18 8.74 -9.00 15.41
N ASN A 19 8.36 -10.19 15.88
CA ASN A 19 8.32 -10.49 17.31
C ASN A 19 9.73 -10.52 17.91
N THR A 20 10.70 -11.06 17.18
CA THR A 20 12.11 -11.07 17.60
C THR A 20 12.65 -9.66 17.72
N ALA A 21 12.45 -8.81 16.71
CA ALA A 21 12.88 -7.41 16.73
C ALA A 21 12.24 -6.64 17.89
N LEU A 22 10.93 -6.76 18.09
CA LEU A 22 10.21 -6.12 19.20
C LEU A 22 10.74 -6.56 20.57
N ASN A 23 11.05 -7.85 20.74
CA ASN A 23 11.60 -8.38 21.98
C ASN A 23 13.04 -7.91 22.23
N GLN A 24 13.84 -7.75 21.17
CA GLN A 24 15.22 -7.27 21.26
C GLN A 24 15.27 -5.78 21.61
N GLU A 25 14.42 -4.98 20.97
CA GLU A 25 14.44 -3.51 21.10
C GLU A 25 13.73 -3.02 22.38
N PHE A 26 12.60 -3.64 22.74
CA PHE A 26 11.75 -3.16 23.83
C PHE A 26 11.64 -4.15 25.01
N GLY A 27 12.25 -5.33 24.90
CA GLY A 27 12.18 -6.39 25.90
C GLY A 27 10.91 -7.25 25.82
N LYS A 28 10.96 -8.45 26.43
CA LYS A 28 9.87 -9.45 26.36
C LYS A 28 8.55 -8.99 26.99
N SER A 29 8.60 -8.03 27.91
CA SER A 29 7.43 -7.47 28.62
C SER A 29 6.78 -6.30 27.88
N ALA A 30 7.33 -5.86 26.74
CA ALA A 30 6.81 -4.75 25.97
C ALA A 30 5.36 -5.00 25.54
N LYS A 31 4.51 -4.00 25.80
CA LYS A 31 3.14 -3.94 25.27
C LYS A 31 3.19 -3.19 23.95
N PHE A 32 2.62 -3.77 22.90
CA PHE A 32 2.43 -3.10 21.63
C PHE A 32 1.01 -3.28 21.11
N TYR A 33 0.63 -2.38 20.22
CA TYR A 33 -0.66 -2.34 19.56
C TYR A 33 -0.43 -2.26 18.05
N TYR A 34 -1.24 -2.96 17.28
CA TYR A 34 -1.29 -2.80 15.83
C TYR A 34 -2.10 -1.54 15.52
N MET A 35 -1.44 -0.55 14.93
CA MET A 35 -2.06 0.69 14.49
C MET A 35 -2.59 0.51 13.08
N LEU A 36 -3.90 0.41 12.93
CA LEU A 36 -4.54 0.25 11.62
C LEU A 36 -5.39 1.47 11.28
N HIS A 37 -5.35 1.86 10.02
CA HIS A 37 -6.32 2.80 9.44
C HIS A 37 -7.14 2.05 8.39
N PRO A 38 -8.07 1.17 8.79
CA PRO A 38 -8.87 0.43 7.84
C PRO A 38 -9.74 1.41 7.02
N PRO A 39 -9.79 1.27 5.68
CA PRO A 39 -10.57 2.18 4.84
C PRO A 39 -12.07 2.18 5.19
N PHE A 40 -12.59 1.07 5.73
CA PHE A 40 -13.97 0.98 6.21
C PHE A 40 -14.29 1.86 7.43
N LEU A 41 -13.30 2.39 8.16
CA LEU A 41 -13.54 3.36 9.24
C LEU A 41 -14.27 4.61 8.76
N LYS A 42 -13.95 5.10 7.55
CA LYS A 42 -14.66 6.25 6.95
C LYS A 42 -16.13 5.95 6.75
N MET A 43 -16.46 4.70 6.38
CA MET A 43 -17.83 4.24 6.14
C MET A 43 -18.62 4.00 7.44
N PHE A 44 -17.95 3.53 8.48
CA PHE A 44 -18.57 3.28 9.80
C PHE A 44 -18.44 4.45 10.78
N LYS A 45 -18.05 5.64 10.31
CA LYS A 45 -17.89 6.85 11.14
C LYS A 45 -19.19 7.23 11.86
N ASP A 46 -20.34 6.84 11.33
CA ASP A 46 -21.66 7.19 11.87
C ASP A 46 -22.21 6.09 12.79
N VAL A 47 -21.47 5.00 13.01
CA VAL A 47 -21.87 3.93 13.95
C VAL A 47 -21.64 4.40 15.40
N PRO A 48 -22.70 4.53 16.22
CA PRO A 48 -22.61 5.12 17.57
C PRO A 48 -21.66 4.36 18.50
N LEU A 49 -21.54 3.04 18.32
CA LEU A 49 -20.68 2.19 19.14
C LEU A 49 -19.18 2.45 18.88
N LEU A 50 -18.81 2.71 17.62
CA LEU A 50 -17.42 2.97 17.23
C LEU A 50 -17.00 4.40 17.61
N ASN A 51 -17.90 5.38 17.57
CA ASN A 51 -17.62 6.76 17.97
C ASN A 51 -17.29 6.93 19.46
N LYS A 52 -17.61 5.95 20.31
CA LYS A 52 -17.23 5.94 21.73
C LYS A 52 -15.79 5.50 21.98
N ILE A 53 -15.11 4.92 21.00
CA ILE A 53 -13.72 4.48 21.14
C ILE A 53 -12.80 5.65 20.76
N PRO A 54 -11.93 6.13 21.66
CA PRO A 54 -10.98 7.21 21.37
C PRO A 54 -10.08 6.85 20.17
N GLY A 55 -9.94 7.76 19.20
CA GLY A 55 -9.06 7.56 18.04
C GLY A 55 -9.69 6.90 16.81
N VAL A 56 -10.94 6.42 16.89
CA VAL A 56 -11.65 5.77 15.75
C VAL A 56 -11.74 6.64 14.50
N LYS A 57 -11.74 7.97 14.65
CA LYS A 57 -11.77 8.89 13.51
C LYS A 57 -10.48 8.91 12.69
N SER A 58 -9.36 8.35 13.19
CA SER A 58 -8.04 8.49 12.55
C SER A 58 -7.10 7.30 12.66
N LYS A 59 -7.32 6.32 13.55
CA LYS A 59 -6.55 5.06 13.69
C LYS A 59 -7.14 4.15 14.77
N LEU A 60 -7.19 2.85 14.53
CA LEU A 60 -7.51 1.82 15.52
C LEU A 60 -6.23 1.27 16.15
N ALA A 61 -6.15 1.36 17.48
CA ALA A 61 -5.13 0.68 18.27
C ALA A 61 -5.63 -0.73 18.65
N LEU A 62 -5.23 -1.74 17.89
CA LEU A 62 -5.64 -3.11 18.12
C LEU A 62 -4.64 -3.85 19.01
N PRO A 63 -5.08 -4.49 20.09
CA PRO A 63 -4.19 -5.22 21.00
C PRO A 63 -3.52 -6.42 20.32
N ARG A 64 -2.46 -6.96 20.96
CA ARG A 64 -1.64 -8.08 20.45
C ARG A 64 -2.44 -9.32 20.01
N TRP A 65 -3.62 -9.58 20.58
CA TRP A 65 -4.47 -10.71 20.16
C TRP A 65 -4.99 -10.56 18.72
N PHE A 66 -5.00 -9.35 18.16
CA PHE A 66 -5.39 -9.11 16.77
C PHE A 66 -4.49 -9.83 15.74
N LYS A 67 -3.35 -10.42 16.17
CA LYS A 67 -2.63 -11.41 15.38
C LYS A 67 -3.55 -12.47 14.76
N TYR A 68 -4.61 -12.90 15.47
CA TYR A 68 -5.56 -13.87 14.94
C TYR A 68 -6.40 -13.30 13.78
N GLY A 69 -6.76 -12.01 13.85
CA GLY A 69 -7.38 -11.29 12.74
C GLY A 69 -6.46 -11.26 11.51
N TYR A 70 -5.19 -10.94 11.69
CA TYR A 70 -4.20 -11.04 10.60
C TYR A 70 -4.02 -12.47 10.08
N MET A 71 -4.12 -13.49 10.93
CA MET A 71 -4.05 -14.88 10.46
C MET A 71 -5.24 -15.21 9.56
N GLY A 72 -6.43 -14.71 9.89
CA GLY A 72 -7.61 -14.77 9.03
C GLY A 72 -7.38 -14.08 7.68
N LEU A 73 -6.96 -12.81 7.71
CA LEU A 73 -6.66 -12.03 6.50
C LEU A 73 -5.61 -12.72 5.62
N LYS A 74 -4.51 -13.19 6.21
CA LYS A 74 -3.46 -13.93 5.49
C LYS A 74 -4.01 -15.17 4.78
N ARG A 75 -4.95 -15.90 5.40
CA ARG A 75 -5.60 -17.08 4.79
C ARG A 75 -6.56 -16.68 3.68
N MET A 76 -7.20 -15.51 3.78
CA MET A 76 -8.10 -14.96 2.76
C MET A 76 -7.38 -14.37 1.54
N LYS A 77 -6.05 -14.49 1.43
CA LYS A 77 -5.28 -13.98 0.27
C LYS A 77 -5.78 -14.50 -1.08
N PHE A 78 -6.45 -15.66 -1.12
CA PHE A 78 -7.01 -16.22 -2.35
C PHE A 78 -8.20 -15.42 -2.89
N LEU A 79 -8.83 -14.57 -2.06
CA LEU A 79 -9.88 -13.66 -2.48
C LEU A 79 -9.35 -12.47 -3.28
N ARG A 80 -8.03 -12.23 -3.27
CA ARG A 80 -7.38 -11.11 -3.96
C ARG A 80 -7.80 -11.08 -5.43
N GLY A 81 -8.36 -9.94 -5.86
CA GLY A 81 -8.76 -9.73 -7.26
C GLY A 81 -10.03 -10.48 -7.68
N THR A 82 -10.69 -11.18 -6.76
CA THR A 82 -12.01 -11.78 -7.00
C THR A 82 -13.11 -10.78 -6.67
N LYS A 83 -14.35 -11.08 -7.11
CA LYS A 83 -15.52 -10.28 -6.72
C LYS A 83 -15.76 -10.28 -5.21
N PHE A 84 -15.23 -11.25 -4.46
CA PHE A 84 -15.36 -11.36 -3.00
C PHE A 84 -14.20 -10.70 -2.23
N ASP A 85 -13.35 -9.91 -2.91
CA ASP A 85 -12.29 -9.15 -2.27
C ASP A 85 -12.86 -7.95 -1.50
N PHE A 86 -13.29 -8.21 -0.27
CA PHE A 86 -13.82 -7.18 0.62
C PHE A 86 -12.85 -6.01 0.79
N MET A 87 -11.54 -6.27 0.89
CA MET A 87 -10.55 -5.21 1.03
C MET A 87 -10.50 -4.33 -0.22
N SER A 88 -10.62 -4.94 -1.41
CA SER A 88 -10.71 -4.20 -2.67
C SER A 88 -11.93 -3.29 -2.77
N TRP A 89 -13.06 -3.67 -2.18
CA TRP A 89 -14.26 -2.83 -2.19
C TRP A 89 -14.05 -1.54 -1.41
N PHE A 90 -13.27 -1.58 -0.33
CA PHE A 90 -13.00 -0.40 0.49
C PHE A 90 -11.78 0.42 0.02
N SER A 91 -10.97 -0.11 -0.89
CA SER A 91 -9.79 0.54 -1.44
C SER A 91 -9.83 0.66 -2.97
N SER A 92 -11.04 0.72 -3.55
CA SER A 92 -11.25 0.63 -5.00
C SER A 92 -10.49 1.70 -5.77
N ASP A 93 -10.52 2.92 -5.26
CA ASP A 93 -9.95 4.09 -5.94
C ASP A 93 -8.42 4.00 -5.96
N VAL A 94 -7.80 3.74 -4.80
CA VAL A 94 -6.35 3.56 -4.68
C VAL A 94 -5.87 2.37 -5.54
N ARG A 95 -6.59 1.24 -5.53
CA ARG A 95 -6.23 0.07 -6.34
C ARG A 95 -6.42 0.30 -7.84
N LYS A 96 -7.39 1.15 -8.23
CA LYS A 96 -7.59 1.54 -9.62
C LYS A 96 -6.40 2.39 -10.08
N THR A 97 -6.06 3.43 -9.32
CA THR A 97 -4.89 4.27 -9.58
C THR A 97 -3.60 3.46 -9.65
N ASP A 98 -3.40 2.48 -8.78
CA ASP A 98 -2.23 1.58 -8.84
C ASP A 98 -2.11 0.79 -10.14
N ARG A 99 -3.24 0.29 -10.64
CA ARG A 99 -3.25 -0.43 -11.92
C ARG A 99 -2.96 0.50 -13.08
N GLU A 100 -3.49 1.72 -13.04
CA GLU A 100 -3.27 2.74 -14.06
C GLU A 100 -1.79 3.16 -14.12
N ILE A 101 -1.16 3.44 -12.98
CA ILE A 101 0.27 3.76 -12.91
C ILE A 101 1.12 2.58 -13.38
N LEU A 102 0.80 1.37 -12.92
CA LEU A 102 1.54 0.17 -13.32
C LEU A 102 1.46 -0.05 -14.84
N HIS A 103 0.28 0.16 -15.41
CA HIS A 103 0.08 0.08 -16.85
C HIS A 103 0.88 1.16 -17.58
N HIS A 104 0.76 2.42 -17.15
CA HIS A 104 1.51 3.55 -17.70
C HIS A 104 3.03 3.29 -17.68
N TYR A 105 3.57 2.89 -16.52
CA TYR A 105 4.98 2.57 -16.35
C TYR A 105 5.46 1.49 -17.32
N LYS A 106 4.72 0.37 -17.43
CA LYS A 106 5.05 -0.71 -18.35
C LYS A 106 5.00 -0.25 -19.80
N THR A 107 3.99 0.53 -20.17
CA THR A 107 3.81 1.03 -21.53
C THR A 107 4.99 1.91 -21.94
N ILE A 108 5.34 2.91 -21.13
CA ILE A 108 6.49 3.79 -21.42
C ILE A 108 7.80 3.01 -21.50
N LEU A 109 8.06 2.09 -20.56
CA LEU A 109 9.27 1.25 -20.63
C LEU A 109 9.32 0.43 -21.91
N THR A 110 8.22 -0.24 -22.27
CA THR A 110 8.18 -1.15 -23.41
C THR A 110 8.29 -0.37 -24.73
N SER A 111 7.64 0.78 -24.84
CA SER A 111 7.68 1.63 -26.03
C SER A 111 9.06 2.24 -26.30
N ASN A 112 9.85 2.49 -25.26
CA ASN A 112 11.17 3.14 -25.37
C ASN A 112 12.34 2.18 -25.17
N ILE A 113 12.11 0.87 -25.02
CA ILE A 113 13.18 -0.09 -24.70
C ILE A 113 14.30 -0.14 -25.75
N ASN A 114 13.97 0.16 -27.02
CA ASN A 114 14.94 0.22 -28.12
C ASN A 114 15.91 1.40 -28.00
N GLU A 115 15.59 2.44 -27.22
CA GLU A 115 16.49 3.58 -26.99
C GLU A 115 17.76 3.17 -26.21
N ILE A 116 17.69 2.07 -25.47
CA ILE A 116 18.84 1.46 -24.79
C ILE A 116 19.91 1.06 -25.80
N SER A 117 19.53 0.36 -26.86
CA SER A 117 20.46 -0.05 -27.91
C SER A 117 21.05 1.13 -28.68
N ASN A 118 20.31 2.24 -28.78
CA ASN A 118 20.72 3.45 -29.47
C ASN A 118 21.53 4.42 -28.60
N GLY A 119 21.82 4.06 -27.34
CA GLY A 119 22.57 4.89 -26.39
C GLY A 119 21.82 6.13 -25.87
N LYS A 120 20.51 6.24 -26.12
CA LYS A 120 19.66 7.39 -25.71
C LYS A 120 18.81 7.08 -24.46
N TYR A 121 19.34 6.30 -23.53
CA TYR A 121 18.55 5.74 -22.42
C TYR A 121 18.49 6.61 -21.15
N GLU A 122 19.12 7.79 -21.12
CA GLU A 122 19.17 8.60 -19.89
C GLU A 122 17.79 8.95 -19.33
N ASN A 123 16.85 9.33 -20.21
CA ASN A 123 15.48 9.63 -19.81
C ASN A 123 14.74 8.37 -19.35
N LEU A 124 15.01 7.23 -19.99
CA LEU A 124 14.43 5.94 -19.61
C LEU A 124 14.95 5.46 -18.25
N LEU A 125 16.23 5.69 -17.95
CA LEU A 125 16.83 5.41 -16.66
C LEU A 125 16.18 6.26 -15.56
N LYS A 126 16.11 7.58 -15.75
CA LYS A 126 15.42 8.49 -14.82
C LYS A 126 13.96 8.11 -14.62
N PHE A 127 13.27 7.71 -15.70
CA PHE A 127 11.89 7.25 -15.64
C PHE A 127 11.74 5.96 -14.82
N SER A 128 12.69 5.04 -14.92
CA SER A 128 12.67 3.77 -14.21
C SER A 128 12.71 3.91 -12.68
N GLU A 129 13.22 5.05 -12.19
CA GLU A 129 13.30 5.39 -10.77
C GLU A 129 12.03 6.08 -10.24
N LEU A 130 11.20 6.68 -11.11
CA LEU A 130 10.01 7.43 -10.70
C LEU A 130 8.99 6.64 -9.85
N PRO A 131 8.80 5.31 -10.00
CA PRO A 131 7.92 4.55 -9.10
C PRO A 131 8.26 4.72 -7.61
N ASP A 132 9.52 5.02 -7.27
CA ASP A 132 9.93 5.26 -5.88
C ASP A 132 9.30 6.52 -5.28
N LEU A 133 8.81 7.45 -6.09
CA LEU A 133 8.07 8.62 -5.60
C LEU A 133 6.70 8.25 -5.05
N VAL A 134 6.09 7.16 -5.53
CA VAL A 134 4.72 6.75 -5.17
C VAL A 134 4.72 6.10 -3.79
N ARG A 135 4.56 6.93 -2.76
CA ARG A 135 4.63 6.52 -1.34
C ARG A 135 3.45 7.08 -0.54
N GLY A 136 3.33 6.63 0.71
CA GLY A 136 2.28 7.08 1.62
C GLY A 136 1.00 6.26 1.54
N TYR A 137 -0.07 6.79 2.14
CA TYR A 137 -1.37 6.13 2.27
C TYR A 137 -2.48 7.07 1.79
N GLU A 138 -3.53 6.50 1.17
CA GLU A 138 -4.73 7.22 0.71
C GLU A 138 -4.40 8.52 -0.04
N ASP A 139 -4.87 9.67 0.44
CA ASP A 139 -4.75 10.97 -0.22
C ASP A 139 -3.28 11.40 -0.40
N VAL A 140 -2.42 11.08 0.57
CA VAL A 140 -0.97 11.33 0.46
C VAL A 140 -0.41 10.54 -0.71
N ARG A 141 -0.88 9.30 -0.90
CA ARG A 141 -0.44 8.47 -2.02
C ARG A 141 -0.93 9.03 -3.34
N LEU A 142 -2.20 9.39 -3.45
CA LEU A 142 -2.76 10.01 -4.65
C LEU A 142 -1.99 11.29 -5.04
N ALA A 143 -1.62 12.13 -4.08
CA ALA A 143 -0.80 13.32 -4.35
C ALA A 143 0.62 12.97 -4.87
N THR A 144 1.25 11.91 -4.36
CA THR A 144 2.54 11.45 -4.90
C THR A 144 2.42 10.84 -6.30
N VAL A 145 1.27 10.24 -6.62
CA VAL A 145 0.96 9.76 -7.98
C VAL A 145 0.89 10.93 -8.96
N ASP A 146 0.26 12.04 -8.58
CA ASP A 146 0.25 13.24 -9.43
C ASP A 146 1.67 13.76 -9.68
N THR A 147 2.53 13.66 -8.67
CA THR A 147 3.95 14.02 -8.81
C THR A 147 4.66 13.08 -9.78
N TYR A 148 4.42 11.77 -9.69
CA TYR A 148 4.94 10.77 -10.64
C TYR A 148 4.58 11.13 -12.08
N TYR A 149 3.31 11.46 -12.37
CA TYR A 149 2.89 11.81 -13.73
C TYR A 149 3.54 13.11 -14.22
N LYS A 150 3.68 14.13 -13.36
CA LYS A 150 4.35 15.38 -13.71
C LYS A 150 5.83 15.18 -14.05
N GLU A 151 6.55 14.36 -13.28
CA GLU A 151 7.96 14.07 -13.56
C GLU A 151 8.12 13.19 -14.82
N ALA A 152 7.23 12.21 -15.02
CA ALA A 152 7.20 11.40 -16.24
C ALA A 152 7.00 12.27 -17.49
N ASP A 153 6.05 13.20 -17.43
CA ASP A 153 5.77 14.13 -18.52
C ASP A 153 7.01 14.97 -18.88
N LYS A 154 7.78 15.46 -17.91
CA LYS A 154 9.00 16.25 -18.17
C LYS A 154 10.09 15.47 -18.92
N LEU A 155 10.14 14.15 -18.77
CA LEU A 155 11.17 13.31 -19.38
C LEU A 155 10.87 12.95 -20.84
N PHE A 156 9.58 12.91 -21.22
CA PHE A 156 9.14 12.45 -22.54
C PHE A 156 8.31 13.48 -23.32
N LYS A 157 7.97 14.64 -22.72
CA LYS A 157 7.51 15.81 -23.48
C LYS A 157 8.72 16.60 -23.96
N ALA A 158 8.89 16.59 -25.28
CA ALA A 158 9.65 17.60 -26.02
C ALA A 158 8.79 18.87 -26.17
#